data_AF-A0A3G8REA3-F1
#
_entry.id   AF-A0A3G8REA3-F1
#
_cell.length_a   1.000
_cell.length_b   1.000
_cell.length_c   1.000
_cell.angle_alpha   90.00
_cell.angle_beta   90.00
_cell.angle_gamma   90.00
#
_symmetry.space_group_name_H-M   'P 1'
#
loop_
_entity.id
_entity.type
_entity.pdbx_description
1 polymer ?
#
loop_
_entity_poly.entity_id
_entity_poly.type
_entity_poly.pdbx_seq_one_letter_code
_entity_poly.pdbx_strand_id
1 'polypeptide(L)'
;MIYIDMSKLNLDQSLLDEGARLTAELLVTPEKDRKQFIDDNSAYWTKLKFEFEKLSHYKCWYTEAKEDVSAYTMDHFRPKNKVTNTTHPYKIKTIASSQAYWWLAFDPQNYRLMGSTPNSKKGVRFPLREGSPIALKTNEIGNEVPVLIDPTNKDDVTWIDFNEDGKVCPACSDIESWCAIRVYLSAKIYGLDSEKLVKARKEIRTTCKRIADRIVSIYQQDNYNNNPLVREEMQEKCRELRNLANPESEYSAVAKSYILSHPESFIRKFAV
;
A
#
# COMPACT_ATOMS: atom_id res chain seq x y z
N MET A 1 5.00 -0.16 2.15
CA MET A 1 3.66 -0.74 2.03
C MET A 1 3.81 -2.24 2.02
N ILE A 2 2.89 -2.95 2.68
CA ILE A 2 2.84 -4.41 2.65
C ILE A 2 1.95 -4.89 1.51
N TYR A 3 2.17 -6.12 1.08
CA TYR A 3 1.25 -6.82 0.20
C TYR A 3 -0.07 -7.11 0.92
N ILE A 4 -1.17 -6.78 0.27
CA ILE A 4 -2.53 -7.06 0.72
C ILE A 4 -3.09 -8.21 -0.11
N ASP A 5 -3.18 -9.38 0.51
CA ASP A 5 -3.66 -10.59 -0.15
C ASP A 5 -5.19 -10.64 -0.20
N MET A 6 -5.76 -10.18 -1.31
CA MET A 6 -7.21 -10.17 -1.52
C MET A 6 -7.87 -11.56 -1.46
N SER A 7 -7.11 -12.66 -1.58
CA SER A 7 -7.66 -14.01 -1.41
C SER A 7 -8.05 -14.34 0.03
N LYS A 8 -7.52 -13.58 1.00
CA LYS A 8 -7.86 -13.70 2.42
C LYS A 8 -9.05 -12.83 2.83
N LEU A 9 -9.63 -12.09 1.90
CA LEU A 9 -10.81 -11.29 2.15
C LEU A 9 -12.02 -12.21 2.37
N ASN A 10 -12.51 -12.25 3.61
CA ASN A 10 -13.64 -13.09 3.99
C ASN A 10 -14.93 -12.27 4.00
N LEU A 11 -15.64 -12.24 2.86
CA LEU A 11 -16.95 -11.59 2.76
C LEU A 11 -18.07 -12.61 2.86
N ASP A 12 -19.14 -12.23 3.56
CA ASP A 12 -20.38 -12.99 3.52
C ASP A 12 -20.93 -13.06 2.09
N GLN A 13 -21.48 -14.21 1.71
CA GLN A 13 -22.07 -14.43 0.40
C GLN A 13 -23.16 -13.40 0.10
N SER A 14 -23.92 -12.99 1.12
CA SER A 14 -24.95 -11.94 0.98
C SER A 14 -24.39 -10.61 0.47
N LEU A 15 -23.18 -10.23 0.87
CA LEU A 15 -22.51 -8.99 0.44
C LEU A 15 -21.92 -9.13 -0.97
N LEU A 16 -21.47 -10.33 -1.33
CA LEU A 16 -21.03 -10.62 -2.70
C LEU A 16 -22.23 -10.53 -3.66
N ASP A 17 -23.35 -11.13 -3.29
CA ASP A 17 -24.59 -11.12 -4.07
C ASP A 17 -25.17 -9.70 -4.18
N GLU A 18 -25.11 -8.90 -3.10
CA GLU A 18 -25.52 -7.49 -3.14
C GLU A 18 -24.68 -6.68 -4.13
N GLY A 19 -23.34 -6.83 -4.11
CA GLY A 19 -22.45 -6.13 -5.04
C GLY A 19 -22.67 -6.54 -6.50
N ALA A 20 -22.87 -7.84 -6.75
CA ALA A 20 -23.19 -8.36 -8.07
C ALA A 20 -24.52 -7.81 -8.60
N ARG A 21 -25.57 -7.78 -7.76
CA ARG A 21 -26.87 -7.20 -8.10
C ARG A 21 -26.77 -5.71 -8.41
N LEU A 22 -26.12 -4.93 -7.55
CA LEU A 22 -25.93 -3.49 -7.76
C LEU A 22 -25.14 -3.20 -9.04
N THR A 23 -24.14 -4.03 -9.35
CA THR A 23 -23.39 -3.93 -10.61
C THR A 23 -24.28 -4.21 -11.82
N ALA A 24 -25.11 -5.27 -11.77
CA ALA A 24 -26.03 -5.61 -12.85
C ALA A 24 -27.06 -4.51 -13.11
N GLU A 25 -27.64 -3.93 -12.05
CA GLU A 25 -28.55 -2.78 -12.14
C GLU A 25 -27.86 -1.53 -12.70
N LEU A 26 -26.61 -1.27 -12.28
CA LEU A 26 -25.84 -0.11 -12.77
C LEU A 26 -25.49 -0.24 -14.26
N LEU A 27 -25.24 -1.45 -14.76
CA LEU A 27 -24.92 -1.69 -16.19
C LEU A 27 -26.07 -1.29 -17.13
N VAL A 28 -27.32 -1.42 -16.68
CA VAL A 28 -28.51 -1.03 -17.46
C VAL A 28 -29.02 0.37 -17.12
N THR A 29 -28.47 1.02 -16.08
CA THR A 29 -28.82 2.40 -15.70
C THR A 29 -28.37 3.40 -16.77
N PRO A 30 -29.25 4.32 -17.23
CA PRO A 30 -28.89 5.39 -18.18
C PRO A 30 -27.73 6.24 -17.67
N GLU A 31 -26.85 6.68 -18.57
CA GLU A 31 -25.62 7.40 -18.19
C GLU A 31 -25.85 8.60 -17.26
N LYS A 32 -26.90 9.40 -17.53
CA LYS A 32 -27.28 10.56 -16.73
C LYS A 32 -27.65 10.23 -15.27
N ASP A 33 -28.09 9.00 -15.00
CA ASP A 33 -28.61 8.57 -13.70
C ASP A 33 -27.57 7.72 -12.92
N ARG A 34 -26.48 7.27 -13.56
CA ARG A 34 -25.46 6.39 -12.96
C ARG A 34 -24.83 6.99 -11.71
N LYS A 35 -24.47 8.27 -11.73
CA LYS A 35 -23.85 8.93 -10.58
C LYS A 35 -24.79 8.91 -9.37
N GLN A 36 -26.07 9.24 -9.59
CA GLN A 36 -27.07 9.25 -8.53
C GLN A 36 -27.26 7.83 -7.96
N PHE A 37 -27.39 6.82 -8.83
CA PHE A 37 -27.46 5.41 -8.42
C PHE A 37 -26.27 4.98 -7.56
N ILE A 38 -25.05 5.38 -7.96
CA ILE A 38 -23.83 5.09 -7.20
C ILE A 38 -23.86 5.75 -5.81
N ASP A 39 -24.25 7.02 -5.74
CA ASP A 39 -24.27 7.79 -4.49
C ASP A 39 -25.33 7.23 -3.52
N ASP A 40 -26.52 6.87 -4.03
CA ASP A 40 -27.62 6.29 -3.25
C ASP A 40 -27.29 4.92 -2.66
N ASN A 41 -26.40 4.17 -3.30
CA ASN A 41 -25.98 2.84 -2.86
C ASN A 41 -24.59 2.83 -2.18
N SER A 42 -24.09 4.00 -1.76
CA SER A 42 -22.78 4.15 -1.12
C SER A 42 -22.61 3.41 0.21
N ALA A 43 -23.71 3.02 0.85
CA ALA A 43 -23.69 2.16 2.03
C ALA A 43 -23.00 0.81 1.77
N TYR A 44 -22.99 0.32 0.52
CA TYR A 44 -22.42 -0.98 0.16
C TYR A 44 -20.95 -1.13 0.59
N TRP A 45 -20.06 -0.24 0.14
CA TRP A 45 -18.63 -0.33 0.49
C TRP A 45 -18.36 -0.03 1.97
N THR A 46 -19.28 0.66 2.65
CA THR A 46 -19.18 0.89 4.10
C THR A 46 -19.39 -0.41 4.87
N LYS A 47 -20.30 -1.28 4.43
CA LYS A 47 -20.52 -2.61 5.05
C LYS A 47 -19.27 -3.50 4.99
N LEU A 48 -18.46 -3.35 3.94
CA LEU A 48 -17.23 -4.13 3.72
C LEU A 48 -16.04 -3.64 4.56
N LYS A 49 -16.10 -2.41 5.08
CA LYS A 49 -14.94 -1.71 5.64
C LYS A 49 -14.20 -2.50 6.72
N PHE A 50 -14.94 -3.15 7.62
CA PHE A 50 -14.36 -3.91 8.73
C PHE A 50 -13.50 -5.10 8.25
N GLU A 51 -13.93 -5.80 7.20
CA GLU A 51 -13.14 -6.89 6.61
C GLU A 51 -11.86 -6.38 5.95
N PHE A 52 -11.92 -5.21 5.31
CA PHE A 52 -10.77 -4.54 4.70
C PHE A 52 -9.77 -3.99 5.75
N GLU A 53 -10.27 -3.52 6.88
CA GLU A 53 -9.45 -3.15 8.05
C GLU A 53 -8.67 -4.35 8.58
N LYS A 54 -9.35 -5.49 8.81
CA LYS A 54 -8.68 -6.72 9.24
C LYS A 54 -7.60 -7.19 8.27
N LEU A 55 -7.85 -7.10 6.97
CA LEU A 55 -6.92 -7.57 5.93
C LEU A 55 -5.55 -6.86 5.95
N SER A 56 -5.51 -5.65 6.48
CA SER A 56 -4.31 -4.81 6.58
C SER A 56 -3.81 -4.62 8.01
N HIS A 57 -4.34 -5.42 8.95
CA HIS A 57 -4.04 -5.30 10.37
C HIS A 57 -4.38 -3.90 10.92
N TYR A 58 -5.51 -3.36 10.45
CA TYR A 58 -6.06 -2.05 10.80
C TYR A 58 -5.17 -0.87 10.41
N LYS A 59 -4.38 -1.02 9.33
CA LYS A 59 -3.49 0.02 8.79
C LYS A 59 -4.00 0.53 7.44
N CYS A 60 -3.69 1.78 7.10
CA CYS A 60 -3.90 2.27 5.74
C CYS A 60 -3.10 1.43 4.73
N TRP A 61 -3.72 0.97 3.63
CA TRP A 61 -3.07 0.10 2.64
C TRP A 61 -1.91 0.79 1.91
N TYR A 62 -2.00 2.11 1.74
CA TYR A 62 -0.93 2.89 1.09
C TYR A 62 0.22 3.29 2.02
N THR A 63 -0.06 3.72 3.25
CA THR A 63 0.95 4.33 4.13
C THR A 63 1.46 3.39 5.23
N GLU A 64 0.75 2.30 5.52
CA GLU A 64 0.95 1.45 6.71
C GLU A 64 0.82 2.17 8.07
N ALA A 65 0.30 3.39 8.09
CA ALA A 65 -0.02 4.08 9.34
C ALA A 65 -1.37 3.60 9.88
N LYS A 66 -1.48 3.51 11.20
CA LYS A 66 -2.75 3.46 11.92
C LYS A 66 -3.29 4.86 12.10
N GLU A 67 -4.61 4.97 12.18
CA GLU A 67 -5.31 6.23 12.43
C GLU A 67 -6.14 6.06 13.70
N ASP A 68 -5.67 6.63 14.81
CA ASP A 68 -6.36 6.51 16.11
C ASP A 68 -7.62 7.40 16.21
N VAL A 69 -7.68 8.46 15.40
CA VAL A 69 -8.76 9.48 15.44
C VAL A 69 -9.43 9.66 14.08
N SER A 70 -8.70 9.48 12.98
CA SER A 70 -9.25 9.65 11.63
C SER A 70 -9.92 8.38 11.14
N ALA A 71 -11.16 8.45 10.67
CA ALA A 71 -11.81 7.31 10.05
C ALA A 71 -11.17 6.98 8.69
N TYR A 72 -10.87 5.70 8.45
CA TYR A 72 -10.53 5.22 7.11
C TYR A 72 -11.68 5.43 6.13
N THR A 73 -11.33 5.54 4.85
CA THR A 73 -12.24 5.60 3.72
C THR A 73 -11.99 4.41 2.79
N MET A 74 -13.01 4.03 2.02
CA MET A 74 -12.89 3.02 0.97
C MET A 74 -12.58 3.73 -0.35
N ASP A 75 -11.31 3.67 -0.78
CA ASP A 75 -10.86 4.21 -2.06
C ASP A 75 -11.31 3.32 -3.21
N HIS A 76 -11.86 3.91 -4.26
CA HIS A 76 -11.99 3.25 -5.56
C HIS A 76 -10.66 3.43 -6.30
N PHE A 77 -9.82 2.38 -6.34
CA PHE A 77 -8.50 2.45 -6.97
C PHE A 77 -8.61 2.99 -8.39
N ARG A 78 -9.53 2.40 -9.17
CA ARG A 78 -10.10 2.98 -10.39
C ARG A 78 -11.32 3.84 -10.06
N PRO A 79 -11.26 5.17 -10.26
CA PRO A 79 -12.31 6.10 -9.83
C PRO A 79 -13.66 5.88 -10.54
N LYS A 80 -14.73 5.82 -9.75
CA LYS A 80 -16.10 5.54 -10.21
C LYS A 80 -16.85 6.71 -10.87
N ASN A 81 -16.53 7.96 -10.52
CA ASN A 81 -17.31 9.14 -10.95
C ASN A 81 -16.58 10.03 -11.96
N LYS A 82 -15.25 10.08 -11.91
CA LYS A 82 -14.42 10.89 -12.80
C LYS A 82 -13.00 10.38 -12.70
N VAL A 83 -12.21 10.52 -13.77
CA VAL A 83 -10.77 10.26 -13.74
C VAL A 83 -10.04 11.55 -14.12
N THR A 84 -8.94 11.85 -13.43
CA THR A 84 -8.02 12.90 -13.84
C THR A 84 -6.61 12.36 -14.00
N ASN A 85 -5.86 13.03 -14.87
CA ASN A 85 -4.46 12.72 -15.08
C ASN A 85 -3.56 13.39 -14.03
N THR A 86 -2.28 13.04 -14.03
CA THR A 86 -1.24 13.76 -13.30
C THR A 86 -0.18 14.24 -14.28
N THR A 87 0.55 15.30 -13.93
CA THR A 87 1.79 15.66 -14.61
C THR A 87 2.97 15.51 -13.63
N HIS A 88 4.01 14.82 -14.08
CA HIS A 88 5.28 14.77 -13.36
C HIS A 88 6.13 15.99 -13.74
N PRO A 89 6.92 16.57 -12.81
CA PRO A 89 7.89 17.61 -13.16
C PRO A 89 8.94 17.16 -14.19
N TYR A 90 9.19 15.84 -14.33
CA TYR A 90 10.21 15.28 -15.21
C TYR A 90 9.66 14.72 -16.55
N LYS A 91 8.64 15.36 -17.14
CA LYS A 91 8.17 15.09 -18.53
C LYS A 91 7.66 13.68 -18.87
N ILE A 92 7.40 12.82 -17.89
CA ILE A 92 6.79 11.51 -18.16
C ILE A 92 5.33 11.73 -18.55
N LYS A 93 5.02 11.46 -19.81
CA LYS A 93 3.65 11.49 -20.31
C LYS A 93 2.90 10.30 -19.75
N THR A 94 1.77 10.62 -19.14
CA THR A 94 0.78 9.64 -18.70
C THR A 94 -0.52 10.00 -19.41
N ILE A 95 -1.39 9.02 -19.56
CA ILE A 95 -2.74 9.24 -20.07
C ILE A 95 -3.74 8.95 -18.95
N ALA A 96 -4.96 9.41 -19.12
CA ALA A 96 -6.07 9.08 -18.24
C ALA A 96 -7.28 8.74 -19.09
N SER A 97 -8.13 7.85 -18.57
CA SER A 97 -9.41 7.59 -19.20
C SER A 97 -10.23 8.88 -19.29
N SER A 98 -10.87 9.11 -20.43
CA SER A 98 -11.86 10.18 -20.57
C SER A 98 -13.17 9.85 -19.85
N GLN A 99 -13.36 8.58 -19.48
CA GLN A 99 -14.54 8.07 -18.77
C GLN A 99 -14.17 7.57 -17.37
N ALA A 100 -15.17 7.54 -16.49
CA ALA A 100 -15.02 6.93 -15.18
C ALA A 100 -15.19 5.41 -15.25
N TYR A 101 -14.62 4.70 -14.27
CA TYR A 101 -14.77 3.26 -14.12
C TYR A 101 -16.03 2.93 -13.31
N TRP A 102 -17.16 3.50 -13.73
CA TRP A 102 -18.43 3.41 -12.99
C TRP A 102 -18.91 1.97 -12.82
N TRP A 103 -18.63 1.08 -13.79
CA TRP A 103 -18.98 -0.35 -13.70
C TRP A 103 -18.20 -1.11 -12.62
N LEU A 104 -17.19 -0.48 -11.99
CA LEU A 104 -16.45 -1.02 -10.85
C LEU A 104 -16.85 -0.35 -9.52
N ALA A 105 -17.96 0.41 -9.50
CA ALA A 105 -18.39 1.12 -8.30
C ALA A 105 -18.69 0.18 -7.13
N PHE A 106 -19.21 -1.02 -7.43
CA PHE A 106 -19.64 -2.06 -6.48
C PHE A 106 -18.77 -3.33 -6.52
N ASP A 107 -17.58 -3.26 -7.12
CA ASP A 107 -16.62 -4.36 -7.16
C ASP A 107 -15.64 -4.28 -5.97
N PRO A 108 -15.66 -5.23 -5.01
CA PRO A 108 -14.70 -5.26 -3.90
C PRO A 108 -13.23 -5.29 -4.34
N GLN A 109 -12.93 -5.86 -5.51
CA GLN A 109 -11.56 -5.87 -6.06
C GLN A 109 -11.08 -4.47 -6.45
N ASN A 110 -12.00 -3.50 -6.56
CA ASN A 110 -11.68 -2.11 -6.82
C ASN A 110 -11.51 -1.26 -5.55
N TYR A 111 -11.63 -1.83 -4.35
CA TYR A 111 -11.54 -1.07 -3.09
C TYR A 111 -10.20 -1.18 -2.39
N ARG A 112 -9.66 -0.06 -1.87
CA ARG A 112 -8.45 0.01 -1.03
C ARG A 112 -8.80 0.76 0.25
N LEU A 113 -8.40 0.27 1.42
CA LEU A 113 -8.59 1.01 2.66
C LEU A 113 -7.57 2.15 2.75
N MET A 114 -8.07 3.37 2.90
CA MET A 114 -7.27 4.58 2.75
C MET A 114 -7.46 5.55 3.92
N GLY A 115 -6.33 5.96 4.51
CA GLY A 115 -6.27 7.01 5.53
C GLY A 115 -6.49 8.42 4.99
N SER A 116 -6.49 9.40 5.89
CA SER A 116 -6.85 10.79 5.60
C SER A 116 -5.90 11.46 4.60
N THR A 117 -4.59 11.24 4.75
CA THR A 117 -3.56 11.87 3.92
C THR A 117 -3.67 11.43 2.46
N PRO A 118 -3.63 10.12 2.12
CA PRO A 118 -3.81 9.71 0.73
C PRO A 118 -5.19 10.04 0.19
N ASN A 119 -6.25 10.07 1.01
CA ASN A 119 -7.58 10.48 0.56
C ASN A 119 -7.59 11.91 0.02
N SER A 120 -7.04 12.86 0.79
CA SER A 120 -6.95 14.26 0.38
C SER A 120 -6.05 14.46 -0.84
N LYS A 121 -5.03 13.61 -1.00
CA LYS A 121 -4.05 13.73 -2.08
C LYS A 121 -4.51 12.99 -3.32
N LYS A 122 -4.83 11.70 -3.31
CA LYS A 122 -5.15 10.90 -4.52
C LYS A 122 -6.32 11.49 -5.29
N GLY A 123 -7.43 11.78 -4.60
CA GLY A 123 -8.69 12.19 -5.22
C GLY A 123 -9.10 11.24 -6.35
N VAL A 124 -9.44 11.81 -7.50
CA VAL A 124 -9.89 11.08 -8.70
C VAL A 124 -8.75 10.78 -9.69
N ARG A 125 -7.48 10.85 -9.26
CA ARG A 125 -6.34 10.58 -10.14
C ARG A 125 -6.16 9.08 -10.36
N PHE A 126 -6.09 8.68 -11.63
CA PHE A 126 -5.73 7.32 -12.04
C PHE A 126 -4.96 7.37 -13.38
N PRO A 127 -3.68 7.75 -13.32
CA PRO A 127 -2.84 7.83 -14.51
C PRO A 127 -2.43 6.43 -15.00
N LEU A 128 -2.42 6.26 -16.31
CA LEU A 128 -1.92 5.09 -17.02
C LEU A 128 -0.65 5.47 -17.79
N ARG A 129 0.18 4.47 -18.11
CA ARG A 129 1.35 4.65 -18.99
C ARG A 129 0.92 5.20 -20.36
N GLU A 130 1.72 6.08 -20.97
CA GLU A 130 1.50 6.47 -22.37
C GLU A 130 1.46 5.22 -23.28
N GLY A 131 0.44 5.14 -24.13
CA GLY A 131 0.19 3.97 -24.98
C GLY A 131 -0.52 2.79 -24.30
N SER A 132 -0.84 2.89 -23.00
CA SER A 132 -1.67 1.89 -22.33
C SER A 132 -3.05 1.81 -22.99
N PRO A 133 -3.60 0.60 -23.20
CA PRO A 133 -5.03 0.41 -23.39
C PRO A 133 -5.81 1.05 -22.24
N ILE A 134 -7.03 1.51 -22.53
CA ILE A 134 -7.99 2.01 -21.54
C ILE A 134 -9.16 1.03 -21.52
N ALA A 135 -9.43 0.44 -20.37
CA ALA A 135 -10.53 -0.51 -20.22
C ALA A 135 -11.87 0.21 -20.25
N LEU A 136 -12.83 -0.35 -20.99
CA LEU A 136 -14.24 0.08 -21.03
C LEU A 136 -15.16 -0.89 -20.30
N LYS A 137 -14.64 -2.06 -19.89
CA LYS A 137 -15.34 -3.12 -19.18
C LYS A 137 -14.36 -4.00 -18.40
N THR A 138 -14.89 -4.82 -17.50
CA THR A 138 -14.11 -5.59 -16.52
C THR A 138 -13.04 -6.50 -17.13
N ASN A 139 -13.32 -7.18 -18.24
CA ASN A 139 -12.38 -8.14 -18.85
C ASN A 139 -11.20 -7.47 -19.58
N GLU A 140 -11.18 -6.15 -19.72
CA GLU A 140 -10.09 -5.40 -20.37
C GLU A 140 -9.09 -4.83 -19.37
N ILE A 141 -9.43 -4.83 -18.07
CA ILE A 141 -8.64 -4.21 -17.00
C ILE A 141 -7.20 -4.74 -16.93
N GLY A 142 -7.02 -6.04 -17.21
CA GLY A 142 -5.70 -6.67 -17.19
C GLY A 142 -4.74 -6.18 -18.28
N ASN A 143 -5.25 -5.48 -19.30
CA ASN A 143 -4.44 -4.91 -20.38
C ASN A 143 -3.94 -3.50 -20.07
N GLU A 144 -4.52 -2.84 -19.05
CA GLU A 144 -4.06 -1.53 -18.63
C GLU A 144 -2.70 -1.62 -17.95
N VAL A 145 -1.92 -0.55 -18.04
CA VAL A 145 -0.67 -0.39 -17.30
C VAL A 145 -0.81 0.80 -16.34
N PRO A 146 -1.39 0.60 -15.15
CA PRO A 146 -1.53 1.65 -14.15
C PRO A 146 -0.16 2.19 -13.72
N VAL A 147 -0.09 3.49 -13.51
CA VAL A 147 1.10 4.12 -12.92
C VAL A 147 1.14 3.85 -11.42
N LEU A 148 -0.02 3.93 -10.77
CA LEU A 148 -0.13 3.79 -9.31
C LEU A 148 0.30 2.40 -8.85
N ILE A 149 1.13 2.33 -7.81
CA ILE A 149 1.44 1.09 -7.10
C ILE A 149 0.18 0.62 -6.38
N ASP A 150 -0.24 -0.61 -6.66
CA ASP A 150 -1.38 -1.26 -6.02
C ASP A 150 -0.91 -2.20 -4.90
N PRO A 151 -1.30 -1.97 -3.62
CA PRO A 151 -0.94 -2.85 -2.52
C PRO A 151 -1.44 -4.30 -2.71
N THR A 152 -2.42 -4.53 -3.58
CA THR A 152 -2.94 -5.88 -3.89
C THR A 152 -2.16 -6.59 -4.99
N ASN A 153 -1.15 -5.93 -5.59
CA ASN A 153 -0.22 -6.54 -6.53
C ASN A 153 1.12 -6.82 -5.82
N LYS A 154 1.54 -8.10 -5.83
CA LYS A 154 2.74 -8.53 -5.13
C LYS A 154 4.02 -7.94 -5.71
N ASP A 155 4.11 -7.80 -7.02
CA ASP A 155 5.30 -7.25 -7.69
C ASP A 155 5.43 -5.74 -7.41
N ASP A 156 4.31 -5.02 -7.49
CA ASP A 156 4.22 -3.58 -7.22
C ASP A 156 4.83 -3.22 -5.86
N VAL A 157 4.50 -3.97 -4.81
CA VAL A 157 5.03 -3.69 -3.46
C VAL A 157 6.53 -3.97 -3.33
N THR A 158 7.10 -4.86 -4.16
CA THR A 158 8.55 -5.14 -4.14
C THR A 158 9.40 -4.00 -4.69
N TRP A 159 8.79 -3.09 -5.45
CA TRP A 159 9.54 -1.97 -6.03
C TRP A 159 9.69 -0.80 -5.07
N ILE A 160 8.99 -0.81 -3.94
CA ILE A 160 9.07 0.26 -2.94
C ILE A 160 10.16 -0.04 -1.93
N ASP A 161 10.99 0.97 -1.69
CA ASP A 161 11.99 1.02 -0.65
C ASP A 161 11.92 2.38 0.09
N PHE A 162 12.80 2.55 1.08
CA PHE A 162 12.88 3.73 1.93
C PHE A 162 14.32 4.18 2.09
N ASN A 163 14.57 5.46 1.81
CA ASN A 163 15.91 6.02 1.96
C ASN A 163 16.25 6.33 3.43
N GLU A 164 17.48 6.80 3.67
CA GLU A 164 17.98 7.14 5.01
C GLU A 164 17.11 8.16 5.76
N ASP A 165 16.45 9.07 5.02
CA ASP A 165 15.56 10.10 5.56
C ASP A 165 14.16 9.60 5.87
N GLY A 166 13.84 8.36 5.51
CA GLY A 166 12.50 7.79 5.65
C GLY A 166 11.54 8.19 4.53
N LYS A 167 12.02 8.69 3.39
CA LYS A 167 11.21 8.96 2.19
C LYS A 167 11.07 7.70 1.34
N VAL A 168 9.97 7.60 0.59
CA VAL A 168 9.78 6.53 -0.39
C VAL A 168 10.78 6.68 -1.53
N CYS A 169 11.45 5.59 -1.90
CA CYS A 169 12.31 5.52 -3.07
C CYS A 169 12.12 4.17 -3.77
N PRO A 170 12.54 4.01 -5.03
CA PRO A 170 12.50 2.72 -5.69
C PRO A 170 13.58 1.77 -5.15
N ALA A 171 13.27 0.48 -5.10
CA ALA A 171 14.20 -0.58 -4.71
C ALA A 171 15.24 -0.90 -5.80
N CYS A 172 14.97 -0.52 -7.06
CA CYS A 172 15.87 -0.75 -8.18
C CYS A 172 16.95 0.33 -8.29
N SER A 173 18.12 -0.04 -8.81
CA SER A 173 19.22 0.90 -9.06
C SER A 173 18.99 1.81 -10.26
N ASP A 174 18.24 1.35 -11.26
CA ASP A 174 17.85 2.16 -12.42
C ASP A 174 16.65 3.06 -12.06
N ILE A 175 16.96 4.32 -11.75
CA ILE A 175 15.97 5.34 -11.36
C ILE A 175 15.10 5.83 -12.53
N GLU A 176 15.49 5.54 -13.77
CA GLU A 176 14.73 5.90 -14.98
C GLU A 176 13.82 4.77 -15.46
N SER A 177 13.98 3.57 -14.88
CA SER A 177 13.14 2.42 -15.15
C SER A 177 11.65 2.68 -14.90
N TRP A 178 10.81 1.91 -15.57
CA TRP A 178 9.36 2.02 -15.40
C TRP A 178 8.91 1.79 -13.95
N CYS A 179 9.50 0.84 -13.22
CA CYS A 179 9.15 0.63 -11.82
C CYS A 179 9.55 1.83 -10.94
N ALA A 180 10.73 2.43 -11.18
CA ALA A 180 11.14 3.63 -10.46
C ALA A 180 10.18 4.81 -10.67
N ILE A 181 9.78 5.03 -11.92
CA ILE A 181 8.80 6.04 -12.30
C ILE A 181 7.47 5.84 -11.56
N ARG A 182 6.96 4.60 -11.52
CA ARG A 182 5.72 4.25 -10.82
C ARG A 182 5.80 4.56 -9.33
N VAL A 183 6.92 4.22 -8.69
CA VAL A 183 7.14 4.48 -7.26
C VAL A 183 7.11 5.98 -6.96
N TYR A 184 7.86 6.81 -7.70
CA TYR A 184 7.88 8.25 -7.48
C TYR A 184 6.52 8.91 -7.72
N LEU A 185 5.82 8.52 -8.80
CA LEU A 185 4.50 9.06 -9.10
C LEU A 185 3.47 8.66 -8.04
N SER A 186 3.52 7.42 -7.57
CA SER A 186 2.64 6.93 -6.50
C SER A 186 2.92 7.64 -5.19
N ALA A 187 4.19 7.78 -4.80
CA ALA A 187 4.59 8.52 -3.61
C ALA A 187 4.05 9.95 -3.61
N LYS A 188 4.13 10.63 -4.76
CA LYS A 188 3.56 11.99 -4.93
C LYS A 188 2.03 11.99 -4.88
N ILE A 189 1.36 11.09 -5.60
CA ILE A 189 -0.11 11.08 -5.73
C ILE A 189 -0.77 10.73 -4.40
N TYR A 190 -0.24 9.73 -3.70
CA TYR A 190 -0.73 9.30 -2.39
C TYR A 190 -0.22 10.19 -1.24
N GLY A 191 0.75 11.07 -1.49
CA GLY A 191 1.35 11.91 -0.46
C GLY A 191 2.11 11.11 0.59
N LEU A 192 2.80 10.04 0.18
CA LEU A 192 3.51 9.14 1.09
C LEU A 192 4.64 9.84 1.85
N ASP A 193 5.24 10.88 1.26
CA ASP A 193 6.30 11.68 1.86
C ASP A 193 5.80 12.93 2.60
N SER A 194 4.60 12.86 3.19
CA SER A 194 4.17 13.88 4.14
C SER A 194 5.10 13.90 5.37
N GLU A 195 5.28 15.06 5.98
CA GLU A 195 6.23 15.26 7.08
C GLU A 195 6.03 14.25 8.23
N LYS A 196 4.77 14.02 8.62
CA LYS A 196 4.43 13.05 9.67
C LYS A 196 4.85 11.62 9.31
N LEU A 197 4.57 11.19 8.08
CA LEU A 197 4.92 9.85 7.60
C LEU A 197 6.43 9.68 7.47
N VAL A 198 7.15 10.69 6.97
CA VAL A 198 8.62 10.64 6.88
C VAL A 198 9.24 10.55 8.27
N LYS A 199 8.77 11.37 9.22
CA LYS A 199 9.24 11.34 10.61
C LYS A 199 9.03 9.96 11.26
N ALA A 200 7.82 9.40 11.17
CA ALA A 200 7.51 8.10 11.74
C ALA A 200 8.38 6.97 11.14
N ARG A 201 8.57 6.97 9.82
CA ARG A 201 9.44 5.99 9.14
C ARG A 201 10.91 6.13 9.56
N LYS A 202 11.40 7.36 9.75
CA LYS A 202 12.75 7.62 10.26
C LYS A 202 12.94 7.12 11.70
N GLU A 203 11.93 7.24 12.55
CA GLU A 203 11.94 6.70 13.92
C GLU A 203 12.01 5.16 13.94
N ILE A 204 11.23 4.49 13.09
CA ILE A 204 11.28 3.03 12.93
C ILE A 204 12.65 2.59 12.47
N ARG A 205 13.22 3.27 11.47
CA ARG A 205 14.57 2.97 10.96
C ARG A 205 15.65 3.16 12.01
N THR A 206 15.58 4.25 12.77
CA THR A 206 16.51 4.53 13.89
C THR A 206 16.42 3.45 14.97
N THR A 207 15.19 2.99 15.27
CA THR A 207 14.95 1.90 16.22
C THR A 207 15.52 0.58 15.73
N CYS A 208 15.29 0.22 14.46
CA CYS A 208 15.88 -0.97 13.85
C CYS A 208 17.40 -0.93 13.92
N LYS A 209 18.02 0.23 13.61
CA LYS A 209 19.46 0.41 13.70
C LYS A 209 20.00 0.19 15.11
N ARG A 210 19.40 0.82 16.11
CA ARG A 210 19.81 0.65 17.51
C ARG A 210 19.76 -0.82 17.95
N ILE A 211 18.71 -1.55 17.56
CA ILE A 211 18.56 -2.97 17.90
C ILE A 211 19.57 -3.82 17.14
N ALA A 212 19.75 -3.60 15.84
CA ALA A 212 20.70 -4.34 15.01
C ALA A 212 22.15 -4.12 15.48
N ASP A 213 22.55 -2.87 15.75
CA ASP A 213 23.88 -2.55 16.28
C ASP A 213 24.13 -3.28 17.62
N ARG A 214 23.11 -3.38 18.48
CA ARG A 214 23.21 -4.13 19.75
C ARG A 214 23.36 -5.63 19.52
N ILE A 215 22.59 -6.21 18.60
CA ILE A 215 22.70 -7.62 18.20
C ILE A 215 24.12 -7.92 17.69
N VAL A 216 24.66 -7.07 16.80
CA VAL A 216 26.02 -7.22 16.26
C VAL A 216 27.06 -7.13 17.37
N SER A 217 26.92 -6.15 18.27
CA SER A 217 27.81 -6.00 19.42
C SER A 217 27.81 -7.22 20.33
N ILE A 218 26.65 -7.82 20.60
CA ILE A 218 26.56 -9.06 21.41
C ILE A 218 27.19 -10.24 20.68
N TYR A 219 26.95 -10.36 19.37
CA TYR A 219 27.49 -11.46 18.56
C TYR A 219 29.04 -11.46 18.52
N GLN A 220 29.65 -10.29 18.64
CA GLN A 220 31.11 -10.12 18.67
C GLN A 220 31.75 -10.35 20.05
N GLN A 221 30.97 -10.60 21.11
CA GLN A 221 31.51 -10.84 22.45
C GLN A 221 32.04 -12.28 22.60
N ASP A 222 33.29 -12.41 23.08
CA ASP A 222 33.95 -13.71 23.31
C ASP A 222 33.22 -14.63 24.30
N ASN A 223 32.45 -14.07 25.24
CA ASN A 223 31.73 -14.81 26.26
C ASN A 223 30.25 -15.09 25.92
N TYR A 224 29.79 -14.75 24.70
CA TYR A 224 28.40 -14.94 24.27
C TYR A 224 27.88 -16.36 24.55
N ASN A 225 28.66 -17.39 24.20
CA ASN A 225 28.25 -18.79 24.39
C ASN A 225 28.23 -19.25 25.86
N ASN A 226 28.94 -18.53 26.73
CA ASN A 226 29.21 -18.95 28.11
C ASN A 226 28.42 -18.14 29.15
N ASN A 227 27.71 -17.08 28.75
CA ASN A 227 26.92 -16.24 29.65
C ASN A 227 25.40 -16.33 29.32
N PRO A 228 24.60 -17.00 30.18
CA PRO A 228 23.15 -17.10 29.98
C PRO A 228 22.43 -15.77 29.83
N LEU A 229 22.82 -14.73 30.58
CA LEU A 229 22.18 -13.41 30.54
C LEU A 229 22.40 -12.71 29.19
N VAL A 230 23.60 -12.86 28.61
CA VAL A 230 23.92 -12.30 27.29
C VAL A 230 23.13 -13.00 26.19
N ARG A 231 22.90 -14.32 26.32
CA ARG A 231 22.05 -15.06 25.38
C ARG A 231 20.58 -14.66 25.48
N GLU A 232 20.08 -14.40 26.68
CA GLU A 232 18.72 -13.92 26.90
C GLU A 232 18.52 -12.54 26.25
N GLU A 233 19.45 -11.60 26.48
CA GLU A 233 19.42 -10.28 25.85
C GLU A 233 19.44 -10.38 24.31
N MET A 234 20.28 -11.25 23.75
CA MET A 234 20.31 -11.51 22.30
C MET A 234 18.94 -11.97 21.78
N GLN A 235 18.32 -12.93 22.46
CA GLN A 235 17.00 -13.45 22.07
C GLN A 235 15.92 -12.37 22.14
N GLU A 236 15.95 -11.53 23.18
CA GLU A 236 15.07 -10.37 23.34
C GLU A 236 15.23 -9.41 22.17
N LYS A 237 16.46 -8.97 21.84
CA LYS A 237 16.71 -8.03 20.74
C LYS A 237 16.36 -8.63 19.38
N CYS A 238 16.62 -9.91 19.15
CA CYS A 238 16.15 -10.60 17.95
C CYS A 238 14.62 -10.63 17.86
N ARG A 239 13.90 -10.75 18.98
CA ARG A 239 12.43 -10.72 19.02
C ARG A 239 11.92 -9.31 18.74
N GLU A 240 12.52 -8.28 19.34
CA GLU A 240 12.19 -6.88 19.06
C GLU A 240 12.33 -6.53 17.57
N LEU A 241 13.44 -6.92 16.95
CA LEU A 241 13.70 -6.64 15.53
C LEU A 241 12.70 -7.34 14.61
N ARG A 242 12.38 -8.61 14.88
CA ARG A 242 11.34 -9.36 14.14
C ARG A 242 9.97 -8.75 14.33
N ASN A 243 9.64 -8.29 15.54
CA ASN A 243 8.35 -7.65 15.80
C ASN A 243 8.19 -6.38 14.97
N LEU A 244 9.23 -5.54 14.83
CA LEU A 244 9.16 -4.36 13.96
C LEU A 244 8.90 -4.71 12.49
N ALA A 245 9.43 -5.84 12.02
CA ALA A 245 9.21 -6.35 10.67
C ALA A 245 7.90 -7.14 10.52
N ASN A 246 7.16 -7.42 11.59
CA ASN A 246 5.92 -8.17 11.52
C ASN A 246 4.88 -7.38 10.69
N PRO A 247 4.18 -8.00 9.71
CA PRO A 247 3.14 -7.34 8.93
C PRO A 247 2.05 -6.62 9.74
N GLU A 248 1.83 -6.99 11.00
CA GLU A 248 0.88 -6.33 11.91
C GLU A 248 1.38 -4.99 12.47
N SER A 249 2.70 -4.79 12.51
CA SER A 249 3.31 -3.57 13.02
C SER A 249 3.23 -2.43 12.01
N GLU A 250 3.06 -1.21 12.51
CA GLU A 250 3.09 -0.02 11.66
C GLU A 250 4.45 0.14 10.98
N TYR A 251 4.43 0.53 9.71
CA TYR A 251 5.63 0.71 8.89
C TYR A 251 6.53 -0.53 8.82
N SER A 252 5.95 -1.72 8.95
CA SER A 252 6.68 -2.99 8.87
C SER A 252 7.53 -3.14 7.61
N ALA A 253 7.10 -2.59 6.47
CA ALA A 253 7.91 -2.59 5.25
C ALA A 253 9.21 -1.77 5.40
N VAL A 254 9.24 -0.72 6.22
CA VAL A 254 10.46 0.06 6.51
C VAL A 254 11.44 -0.79 7.32
N ALA A 255 10.95 -1.48 8.34
CA ALA A 255 11.76 -2.38 9.14
C ALA A 255 12.31 -3.53 8.27
N LYS A 256 11.48 -4.14 7.42
CA LYS A 256 11.92 -5.18 6.47
C LYS A 256 12.99 -4.66 5.51
N SER A 257 12.78 -3.50 4.89
CA SER A 257 13.75 -2.83 4.01
C SER A 257 15.10 -2.64 4.72
N TYR A 258 15.07 -2.10 5.95
CA TYR A 258 16.29 -1.90 6.75
C TYR A 258 17.02 -3.23 7.02
N ILE A 259 16.29 -4.27 7.43
CA ILE A 259 16.88 -5.56 7.77
C ILE A 259 17.47 -6.24 6.53
N LEU A 260 16.79 -6.19 5.39
CA LEU A 260 17.23 -6.81 4.12
C LEU A 260 18.48 -6.12 3.54
N SER A 261 18.61 -4.80 3.73
CA SER A 261 19.76 -4.02 3.26
C SER A 261 20.95 -4.04 4.21
N HIS A 262 20.81 -4.61 5.42
CA HIS A 262 21.86 -4.61 6.44
C HIS A 262 23.15 -5.31 5.96
N PRO A 263 24.37 -4.79 6.22
CA PRO A 263 25.62 -5.40 5.76
C PRO A 263 25.83 -6.82 6.29
N GLU A 264 25.52 -7.04 7.57
CA GLU A 264 25.63 -8.35 8.22
C GLU A 264 24.55 -9.34 7.73
N SER A 265 24.97 -10.41 7.08
CA SER A 265 24.08 -11.40 6.46
C SER A 265 23.16 -12.11 7.46
N PHE A 266 23.62 -12.30 8.71
CA PHE A 266 22.81 -12.95 9.75
C PHE A 266 21.67 -12.06 10.25
N ILE A 267 21.81 -10.72 10.19
CA ILE A 267 20.73 -9.78 10.49
C ILE A 267 19.61 -9.92 9.45
N ARG A 268 19.96 -10.08 8.16
CA ARG A 268 18.99 -10.22 7.06
C ARG A 268 18.01 -11.38 7.27
N LYS A 269 18.40 -12.41 8.04
CA LYS A 269 17.54 -13.56 8.38
C LYS A 269 16.35 -13.19 9.27
N PHE A 270 16.33 -11.99 9.85
CA PHE A 270 15.23 -11.50 10.68
C PHE A 270 14.13 -10.77 9.89
N ALA A 271 14.23 -10.65 8.56
CA ALA A 271 13.24 -9.98 7.71
C ALA A 271 11.99 -10.83 7.39
N VAL A 272 11.99 -12.10 7.80
CA VAL A 272 10.93 -13.09 7.51
C VAL A 272 9.69 -12.81 8.36
#